data_AF-A0A4Y2BQZ1-F1
#
_entry.id   AF-A0A4Y2BQZ1-F1
#
_cell.length_a   1.000
_cell.length_b   1.000
_cell.length_c   1.000
_cell.angle_alpha   90.00
_cell.angle_beta   90.00
_cell.angle_gamma   90.00
#
_symmetry.space_group_name_H-M   'P 1'
#
loop_
_entity.id
_entity.type
_entity.pdbx_description
1 polymer ?
#
loop_
_entity_poly.entity_id
_entity_poly.type
_entity_poly.pdbx_seq_one_letter_code
_entity_poly.pdbx_strand_id
1 'polypeptide(L)'
;MDVIGDYDMKGIVERTSCDSLSNSQGFYLSHLAVIRSYKTTSRLRIVFDGSAHEDGHSSLYQSLYKVPNFHTNILELLLRFRENPVKFTADVKSAFLQIELDLVILP
;
A
#
# COMPACT_ATOMS: atom_id res chain seq x y z
N MET A 1 -0.98 -7.99 -20.10
CA MET A 1 -1.24 -8.21 -18.66
C MET A 1 -1.68 -6.89 -18.08
N ASP A 2 -2.80 -6.87 -17.37
CA ASP A 2 -3.28 -5.70 -16.64
C ASP A 2 -2.54 -5.55 -15.30
N VAL A 3 -2.89 -4.53 -14.52
CA VAL A 3 -2.18 -4.22 -13.27
C VAL A 3 -2.40 -5.30 -12.20
N ILE A 4 -3.60 -5.86 -12.10
CA ILE A 4 -3.90 -6.91 -11.11
C ILE A 4 -3.24 -8.24 -11.48
N GLY A 5 -3.22 -8.62 -12.77
CA GLY A 5 -2.50 -9.79 -13.23
C GLY A 5 -0.99 -9.70 -12.99
N ASP A 6 -0.41 -8.49 -13.09
CA ASP A 6 1.00 -8.26 -12.72
C ASP A 6 1.24 -8.40 -11.20
N TYR A 7 0.27 -8.06 -10.35
CA TYR A 7 0.36 -8.27 -8.91
C TYR A 7 0.30 -9.76 -8.55
N ASP A 8 -0.63 -10.50 -9.15
CA ASP A 8 -0.78 -11.94 -8.95
C ASP A 8 0.48 -12.69 -9.40
N MET A 9 0.99 -12.38 -10.60
CA MET A 9 2.23 -12.99 -11.11
C MET A 9 3.46 -12.73 -10.23
N LYS A 10 3.49 -11.58 -9.53
CA LYS A 10 4.58 -11.19 -8.62
C LYS A 10 4.39 -11.72 -7.20
N GLY A 11 3.29 -12.40 -6.90
CA GLY A 11 2.96 -12.84 -5.55
C GLY A 11 2.63 -11.69 -4.58
N ILE A 12 2.21 -10.54 -5.11
CA ILE A 12 1.79 -9.38 -4.29
C ILE A 12 0.35 -9.59 -3.76
N VAL A 13 -0.47 -10.31 -4.52
CA VAL A 13 -1.84 -10.68 -4.16
C VAL A 13 -2.03 -12.17 -4.37
N GLU A 14 -2.98 -12.75 -3.65
CA GLU A 14 -3.39 -14.14 -3.81
C GLU A 14 -4.84 -14.23 -4.29
N ARG A 15 -5.17 -15.31 -5.00
CA ARG A 15 -6.56 -15.63 -5.33
C ARG A 15 -7.26 -16.19 -4.10
N THR A 16 -8.36 -15.56 -3.69
CA THR A 16 -9.22 -16.06 -2.62
C THR A 16 -10.53 -16.63 -3.18
N SER A 17 -11.08 -17.64 -2.52
CA SER A 17 -12.39 -18.21 -2.87
C SER A 17 -13.52 -17.44 -2.18
N CYS A 18 -14.72 -17.42 -2.77
CA CYS A 18 -15.89 -16.87 -2.05
C CYS A 18 -16.22 -17.66 -0.78
N ASP A 19 -15.90 -18.95 -0.73
CA ASP A 19 -16.17 -19.81 0.43
C ASP A 19 -15.27 -19.46 1.64
N SER A 20 -14.08 -18.90 1.41
CA SER A 20 -13.23 -18.37 2.50
C SER A 20 -13.80 -17.09 3.14
N LEU A 21 -14.68 -16.36 2.44
CA LEU A 21 -15.37 -15.17 2.96
C LEU A 21 -16.61 -15.53 3.78
N SER A 22 -17.17 -16.73 3.67
CA SER A 22 -18.35 -17.10 4.47
C SER A 22 -18.01 -17.33 5.95
N ASN A 23 -16.74 -17.63 6.24
CA ASN A 23 -16.23 -17.92 7.59
C ASN A 23 -15.36 -16.79 8.17
N SER A 24 -15.16 -15.69 7.44
CA SER A 24 -14.34 -14.55 7.88
C SER A 24 -14.98 -13.22 7.48
N GLN A 25 -14.84 -12.20 8.33
CA GLN A 25 -15.30 -10.85 7.99
C GLN A 25 -14.32 -10.23 6.99
N GLY A 26 -14.60 -10.42 5.70
CA GLY A 26 -13.82 -9.81 4.62
C GLY A 26 -14.20 -8.36 4.36
N PHE A 27 -13.26 -7.60 3.82
CA PHE A 27 -13.47 -6.21 3.42
C PHE A 27 -13.13 -6.05 1.94
N TYR A 28 -14.04 -5.48 1.17
CA TYR A 28 -13.79 -5.14 -0.23
C TYR A 28 -13.15 -3.76 -0.33
N LEU A 29 -11.93 -3.71 -0.84
CA LEU A 29 -11.23 -2.46 -1.03
C LEU A 29 -11.72 -1.78 -2.32
N SER A 30 -12.44 -0.67 -2.15
CA SER A 30 -12.86 0.18 -3.27
C SER A 30 -11.63 0.59 -4.09
N HIS A 31 -11.69 0.43 -5.42
CA HIS A 31 -10.56 0.67 -6.29
C HIS A 31 -10.95 1.47 -7.53
N LEU A 32 -10.09 2.43 -7.90
CA LEU A 32 -10.29 3.30 -9.05
C LEU A 32 -9.06 3.26 -9.98
N ALA A 33 -9.33 3.07 -11.26
CA ALA A 33 -8.34 3.18 -12.31
C ALA A 33 -7.99 4.65 -12.60
N VAL A 34 -6.74 5.04 -12.35
CA VAL A 34 -6.23 6.38 -12.69
C VAL A 34 -5.27 6.27 -13.87
N ILE A 35 -5.66 6.87 -15.00
CA ILE A 35 -4.86 6.91 -16.22
C ILE A 35 -3.97 8.16 -16.22
N ARG A 36 -2.66 7.96 -16.35
CA ARG A 36 -1.65 9.03 -16.44
C ARG A 36 -1.07 9.05 -17.84
N SER A 37 -1.75 9.75 -18.74
CA SER A 37 -1.39 9.86 -20.16
C SER A 37 0.02 10.37 -20.43
N TYR A 38 0.58 11.17 -19.51
CA TYR A 38 1.91 11.79 -19.61
C TYR A 38 3.08 10.88 -19.17
N LYS A 39 2.83 9.69 -18.62
CA LYS A 39 3.87 8.77 -18.13
C LYS A 39 4.17 7.70 -19.16
N THR A 40 5.43 7.56 -19.57
CA THR A 40 5.87 6.50 -20.50
C THR A 40 5.79 5.11 -19.86
N THR A 41 6.11 5.02 -18.57
CA THR A 41 6.05 3.80 -17.73
C THR A 41 4.95 3.91 -16.68
N SER A 42 4.13 2.85 -16.51
CA SER A 42 2.98 2.79 -15.58
C SER A 42 1.86 3.80 -15.89
N ARG A 43 1.34 3.73 -17.13
CA ARG A 43 0.23 4.58 -17.64
C ARG A 43 -1.07 4.39 -16.88
N LEU A 44 -1.27 3.24 -16.26
CA LEU A 44 -2.42 2.92 -15.42
C LEU A 44 -1.94 2.65 -14.00
N ARG A 45 -2.61 3.24 -13.01
CA ARG A 45 -2.46 2.89 -11.60
C ARG A 45 -3.81 2.62 -11.00
N ILE A 46 -3.87 1.63 -10.11
CA ILE A 46 -5.05 1.37 -9.30
C ILE A 46 -4.87 2.13 -7.99
N VAL A 47 -5.83 2.99 -7.66
CA VAL A 47 -5.90 3.68 -6.38
C VAL A 47 -6.90 2.95 -5.53
N PHE A 48 -6.46 2.52 -4.34
CA PHE A 48 -7.31 1.86 -3.37
C PHE A 48 -7.79 2.88 -2.33
N ASP A 49 -9.08 2.88 -2.05
CA ASP A 49 -9.71 3.72 -1.03
C ASP A 49 -10.07 2.87 0.19
N GLY A 50 -9.20 2.89 1.19
CA GLY A 50 -9.43 2.24 2.49
C GLY A 50 -10.36 3.00 3.43
N SER A 51 -10.88 4.17 3.02
CA SER A 51 -11.84 4.94 3.80
C SER A 51 -13.30 4.66 3.41
N ALA A 52 -13.53 4.09 2.23
CA ALA A 52 -14.86 3.63 1.80
C ALA A 52 -15.44 2.63 2.80
N HIS A 53 -16.74 2.73 3.08
CA HIS A 53 -17.46 1.82 3.97
C HIS A 53 -18.97 1.95 3.70
N GLU A 54 -19.72 0.93 4.10
CA GLU A 54 -21.17 0.98 4.12
C GLU A 54 -21.66 1.76 5.34
N ASP A 55 -22.86 2.34 5.25
CA ASP A 55 -23.47 3.07 6.36
C ASP A 55 -23.61 2.17 7.59
N GLY A 56 -23.10 2.64 8.73
CA GLY A 56 -23.11 1.88 9.99
C GLY A 56 -21.96 0.89 10.17
N HIS A 57 -21.06 0.75 9.19
CA HIS A 57 -19.86 -0.09 9.29
C HIS A 57 -18.57 0.74 9.41
N SER A 58 -17.51 0.16 9.97
CA SER A 58 -16.18 0.82 10.00
C SER A 58 -15.43 0.61 8.69
N SER A 59 -14.67 1.61 8.26
CA SER A 59 -13.75 1.47 7.13
C SER A 59 -12.46 0.74 7.52
N LEU A 60 -11.74 0.23 6.52
CA LEU A 60 -10.43 -0.41 6.75
C LEU A 60 -9.50 0.50 7.57
N TYR A 61 -9.39 1.78 7.22
CA TYR A 61 -8.53 2.72 7.96
C TYR A 61 -8.97 2.98 9.41
N GLN A 62 -10.26 2.81 9.73
CA GLN A 62 -10.75 2.92 11.10
C GLN A 62 -10.48 1.64 11.90
N SER A 63 -10.48 0.48 11.24
CA SER A 63 -10.19 -0.82 11.84
C SER A 63 -8.70 -1.08 12.08
N LEU A 64 -7.81 -0.34 11.40
CA LEU A 64 -6.36 -0.46 11.59
C LEU A 64 -5.91 0.17 12.92
N TYR A 65 -5.03 -0.53 13.63
CA TYR A 65 -4.38 0.01 14.82
C TYR A 65 -3.48 1.20 14.46
N LYS A 66 -3.74 2.35 15.07
CA LYS A 66 -2.95 3.58 14.85
C LYS A 66 -1.66 3.50 15.64
N VAL A 67 -0.56 3.33 14.93
CA VAL A 67 0.79 3.38 15.50
C VAL A 67 1.26 4.84 15.59
N PRO A 68 2.08 5.21 16.59
CA PRO A 68 2.74 6.51 16.60
C PRO A 68 3.46 6.82 15.29
N ASN A 69 3.45 8.09 14.92
CA ASN A 69 4.08 8.55 13.70
C ASN A 69 5.62 8.44 13.82
N PHE A 70 6.24 7.61 12.98
CA PHE A 70 7.71 7.41 12.92
C PHE A 70 8.42 8.26 11.87
N HIS A 71 7.75 9.23 11.25
CA HIS A 71 8.40 10.06 10.24
C HIS A 71 9.56 10.84 10.85
N THR A 72 10.75 10.66 10.27
CA THR A 72 11.91 11.49 10.60
C THR A 72 11.61 12.94 10.26
N ASN A 73 12.05 13.87 11.11
CA ASN A 73 11.98 15.29 10.80
C ASN A 73 12.77 15.57 9.52
N ILE A 74 12.08 15.93 8.45
CA ILE A 74 12.67 16.13 7.11
C ILE A 74 13.74 17.23 7.17
N LEU A 75 13.51 18.30 7.93
CA LEU A 75 14.49 19.38 8.06
C LEU A 75 15.77 18.89 8.74
N GLU A 76 15.65 18.16 9.84
CA GLU A 76 16.79 17.56 10.54
C GLU A 76 17.57 16.58 9.65
N LEU A 77 16.85 15.72 8.91
CA LEU A 77 17.43 14.80 7.94
C LEU A 77 18.22 15.56 6.87
N LEU A 78 17.66 16.63 6.30
CA LEU A 78 18.31 17.45 5.28
C LEU A 78 19.52 18.21 5.81
N LEU A 79 19.49 18.66 7.07
CA LEU A 79 20.63 19.32 7.72
C LEU A 79 21.79 18.34 7.89
N ARG A 80 21.55 17.16 8.46
CA ARG A 80 22.57 16.10 8.60
C ARG A 80 23.10 15.63 7.24
N PHE A 81 22.22 15.51 6.26
CA PHE A 81 22.62 15.14 4.89
C PHE A 81 23.61 16.15 4.29
N ARG A 82 23.56 17.43 4.68
CA ARG A 82 24.47 18.48 4.20
C ARG A 82 25.85 18.47 4.87
N GLU A 83 26.01 17.85 6.02
CA GLU A 83 27.27 17.84 6.79
C GLU A 83 28.42 17.14 6.05
N ASN A 84 28.10 16.21 5.14
CA ASN A 84 29.10 15.43 4.41
C ASN A 84 29.33 15.96 2.98
N PRO A 85 30.58 15.97 2.49
CA PRO A 85 30.92 16.44 1.14
C PRO A 85 30.42 15.51 0.04
N VAL A 86 30.23 14.22 0.34
CA VAL A 86 29.74 13.19 -0.59
C VAL A 86 28.46 12.58 -0.06
N LYS A 87 27.48 12.36 -0.96
CA LYS A 87 26.12 11.94 -0.64
C LYS A 87 25.67 10.84 -1.60
N PHE A 88 24.96 9.85 -1.07
CA PHE A 88 24.31 8.80 -1.85
C PHE A 88 22.79 8.91 -1.71
N THR A 89 22.09 8.76 -2.81
CA THR A 89 20.63 8.68 -2.85
C THR A 89 20.23 7.52 -3.75
N ALA A 90 19.15 6.84 -3.37
CA ALA A 90 18.56 5.77 -4.16
C ALA A 90 17.05 5.82 -3.99
N ASP A 91 16.32 5.50 -5.06
CA ASP A 91 14.88 5.29 -5.03
C ASP A 91 14.60 3.79 -4.92
N VAL A 92 13.87 3.38 -3.88
CA VAL A 92 13.48 1.97 -3.70
C VAL A 92 12.16 1.76 -4.42
N LYS A 93 12.24 1.07 -5.57
CA LYS A 93 11.08 0.75 -6.39
C LYS A 93 10.06 -0.07 -5.58
N SER A 94 8.84 0.45 -5.49
CA SER A 94 7.72 -0.24 -4.82
C SER A 94 8.01 -0.67 -3.38
N ALA A 95 8.68 0.17 -2.60
CA ALA A 95 9.16 -0.16 -1.25
C ALA A 95 8.13 -0.85 -0.34
N PHE A 96 6.88 -0.37 -0.31
CA PHE A 96 5.83 -0.97 0.52
C PHE A 96 5.46 -2.41 0.11
N LEU A 97 5.60 -2.76 -1.16
CA LEU A 97 5.31 -4.10 -1.68
C LEU A 97 6.47 -5.08 -1.42
N GLN A 98 7.57 -4.63 -0.83
CA GLN A 98 8.68 -5.49 -0.39
C GLN A 98 8.50 -5.99 1.05
N ILE A 99 7.42 -5.58 1.73
CA ILE A 99 7.11 -5.95 3.10
C ILE A 99 5.97 -6.97 3.06
N GLU A 100 6.18 -8.14 3.65
CA GLU A 100 5.16 -9.18 3.79
C GLU A 100 4.21 -8.86 4.96
N LEU A 101 2.94 -9.24 4.81
CA LEU A 101 1.97 -9.15 5.89
C LEU A 101 2.05 -10.42 6.73
N ASP A 102 2.27 -10.25 8.03
CA ASP A 102 2.20 -11.37 8.96
C ASP A 102 0.73 -11.74 9.19
N LEU A 103 0.37 -12.99 8.89
CA LEU A 103 -0.97 -13.54 9.11
C LEU A 103 -1.24 -13.87 10.60
N VAL A 104 -0.23 -13.71 11.47
CA VAL A 104 -0.28 -14.12 12.89
C VAL A 104 -0.17 -12.91 13.82
N ILE A 105 -0.93 -11.84 13.60
CA ILE A 105 -1.15 -10.84 14.67
C ILE A 105 -2.60 -10.36 14.63
N LEU A 106 -3.49 -11.16 15.23
CA LEU A 106 -4.67 -10.66 15.93
C LEU A 106 -4.72 -11.36 17.29
N PRO A 107 -4.74 -10.65 18.43
CA PRO A 107 -5.36 -11.20 19.63
C PRO A 107 -6.87 -11.39 19.42
#